data_AF-A0A2L2Z517-F1
#
_entry.id   AF-A0A2L2Z517-F1
#
_cell.length_a   1.000
_cell.length_b   1.000
_cell.length_c   1.000
_cell.angle_alpha   90.00
_cell.angle_beta   90.00
_cell.angle_gamma   90.00
#
_symmetry.space_group_name_H-M   'P 1'
#
loop_
_entity.id
_entity.type
_entity.pdbx_description
1 polymer ?
#
loop_
_entity_poly.entity_id
_entity_poly.type
_entity_poly.pdbx_seq_one_letter_code
_entity_poly.pdbx_strand_id
1 'polypeptide(L)'
;IYMFIYASFGVHLFSGVQQSWDFSGELSFETFSKAMLLLFQLSTLAGWVDVLQCLHDDGHWPYTSIFYVVSYIIIMYYIIIKTHFIIILDNYENAML
;
A
#
# COMPACT_ATOMS: atom_id res chain seq x y z
N ILE A 1 11.48 -2.00 2.31
CA ILE A 1 11.67 -3.08 1.31
C ILE A 1 10.36 -3.57 0.70
N TYR A 2 9.36 -3.96 1.49
CA TYR A 2 8.06 -4.41 0.95
C TYR A 2 7.38 -3.36 0.07
N MET A 3 7.36 -2.09 0.48
CA MET A 3 6.84 -1.00 -0.34
C MET A 3 7.54 -0.89 -1.70
N PHE A 4 8.87 -1.04 -1.74
CA PHE A 4 9.65 -1.02 -2.98
C PHE A 4 9.27 -2.17 -3.91
N ILE A 5 9.15 -3.39 -3.36
CA ILE A 5 8.75 -4.58 -4.11
C ILE A 5 7.35 -4.37 -4.71
N TYR A 6 6.40 -3.93 -3.87
CA TYR A 6 5.05 -3.65 -4.30
C TYR A 6 5.00 -2.52 -5.34
N ALA A 7 5.80 -1.46 -5.21
CA ALA A 7 5.85 -0.39 -6.22
C ALA A 7 6.29 -0.92 -7.58
N SER A 8 7.32 -1.77 -7.63
CA SER A 8 7.77 -2.39 -8.89
C SER A 8 6.68 -3.26 -9.53
N PHE A 9 6.01 -4.09 -8.73
CA PHE A 9 4.89 -4.91 -9.24
C PHE A 9 3.69 -4.07 -9.63
N GLY A 10 3.36 -3.03 -8.86
CA GLY A 10 2.21 -2.16 -9.10
C GLY A 10 2.34 -1.39 -10.40
N VAL A 11 3.52 -0.85 -10.70
CA VAL A 11 3.78 -0.23 -12.01
C VAL A 11 3.64 -1.27 -13.13
N HIS A 12 4.21 -2.47 -12.96
CA HIS A 12 4.13 -3.50 -13.99
C HIS A 12 2.69 -3.98 -14.27
N LEU A 13 1.84 -4.03 -13.23
CA LEU A 13 0.46 -4.53 -13.33
C LEU A 13 -0.55 -3.44 -13.70
N PHE A 14 -0.34 -2.19 -13.25
CA PHE A 14 -1.38 -1.15 -13.25
C PHE A 14 -0.97 0.17 -13.90
N SER A 15 0.19 0.25 -14.58
CA SER A 15 0.62 1.51 -15.24
C SER A 15 -0.31 1.99 -16.34
N GLY A 16 -1.12 1.09 -16.94
CA GLY A 16 -2.05 1.41 -18.02
C GLY A 16 -3.47 1.74 -17.57
N VAL A 17 -3.78 1.60 -16.27
CA VAL A 17 -5.13 1.82 -15.72
C VAL A 17 -5.43 3.32 -15.72
N GLN A 18 -6.65 3.71 -16.10
CA GLN A 18 -7.09 5.11 -15.96
C GLN A 18 -7.44 5.40 -14.50
N GLN A 19 -6.67 6.28 -13.86
CA GLN A 19 -6.70 6.46 -12.40
C GLN A 19 -7.59 7.65 -12.04
N SER A 20 -8.65 7.40 -11.26
CA SER A 20 -9.67 8.40 -10.94
C SER A 20 -9.72 8.82 -9.47
N TRP A 21 -8.93 8.19 -8.59
CA TRP A 21 -8.94 8.45 -7.14
C TRP A 21 -8.13 9.70 -6.74
N ASP A 22 -7.27 10.21 -7.61
CA ASP A 22 -6.45 11.38 -7.36
C ASP A 22 -6.52 12.37 -8.54
N PHE A 23 -7.05 13.56 -8.25
CA PHE A 23 -7.15 14.64 -9.23
C PHE A 23 -5.79 15.26 -9.58
N SER A 24 -4.80 15.16 -8.70
CA SER A 24 -3.46 15.71 -8.95
C SER A 24 -2.60 14.81 -9.85
N GLY A 25 -2.94 13.53 -9.95
CA GLY A 25 -2.20 12.54 -10.73
C GLY A 25 -0.83 12.18 -10.16
N GLU A 26 -0.54 12.56 -8.91
CA GLU A 26 0.71 12.28 -8.20
C GLU A 26 0.66 10.91 -7.52
N LEU A 27 -0.52 10.48 -7.10
CA LEU A 27 -0.76 9.19 -6.46
C LEU A 27 -1.11 8.16 -7.52
N SER A 28 -0.11 7.76 -8.30
CA SER A 28 -0.36 6.96 -9.50
C SER A 28 0.55 5.74 -9.69
N PHE A 29 0.07 4.71 -10.40
CA PHE A 29 0.90 3.56 -10.83
C PHE A 29 1.64 3.78 -12.16
N GLU A 30 1.59 4.98 -12.76
CA GLU A 30 2.24 5.25 -14.06
C GLU A 30 3.77 5.18 -13.99
N THR A 31 4.34 5.63 -12.87
CA THR A 31 5.80 5.66 -12.66
C THR A 31 6.14 5.13 -11.28
N PHE A 32 7.37 4.62 -11.13
CA PHE A 32 7.84 4.04 -9.88
C PHE A 32 7.76 5.01 -8.69
N SER A 33 8.16 6.27 -8.89
CA SER A 33 8.15 7.27 -7.82
C SER A 33 6.72 7.62 -7.36
N LYS A 34 5.78 7.77 -8.30
CA LYS A 34 4.36 7.98 -7.99
C LYS A 34 3.76 6.78 -7.27
N ALA A 35 4.11 5.56 -7.70
CA ALA A 35 3.63 4.33 -7.06
C ALA A 35 4.14 4.21 -5.62
N MET A 36 5.38 4.65 -5.35
CA MET A 36 5.92 4.72 -4.00
C MET A 36 5.13 5.70 -3.10
N LEU A 37 4.73 6.86 -3.62
CA LEU A 37 3.89 7.83 -2.88
C LEU A 37 2.49 7.28 -2.61
N LEU A 38 1.86 6.69 -3.63
CA LEU A 38 0.57 6.03 -3.49
C LEU A 38 0.62 4.93 -2.43
N LEU A 39 1.63 4.06 -2.46
CA LEU A 39 1.79 3.00 -1.48
C LEU A 39 2.11 3.56 -0.08
N PHE A 40 2.87 4.65 0.01
CA PHE A 40 3.08 5.34 1.28
C PHE A 40 1.75 5.79 1.89
N GLN A 41 0.85 6.36 1.09
CA GLN A 41 -0.50 6.68 1.55
C GLN A 41 -1.31 5.43 1.93
N LEU A 42 -1.28 4.38 1.11
CA LEU A 42 -2.00 3.13 1.40
C LEU A 42 -1.51 2.48 2.71
N SER A 43 -0.25 2.69 3.10
CA SER A 43 0.29 2.17 4.36
C SER A 43 -0.38 2.76 5.60
N THR A 44 -1.00 3.94 5.48
CA THR A 44 -1.80 4.57 6.55
C THR A 44 -3.29 4.22 6.45
N LEU A 45 -3.66 3.35 5.51
CA LEU A 45 -5.04 2.99 5.16
C LEU A 45 -5.87 4.17 4.61
N ALA A 46 -5.23 5.21 4.10
CA ALA A 46 -5.95 6.33 3.48
C ALA A 46 -6.27 6.03 2.00
N GLY A 47 -7.52 6.19 1.60
CA GLY A 47 -7.96 6.10 0.19
C GLY A 47 -7.83 4.71 -0.46
N TRP A 48 -7.61 3.65 0.32
CA TRP A 48 -7.38 2.31 -0.25
C TRP A 48 -8.60 1.71 -0.94
N VAL A 49 -9.81 2.07 -0.50
CA VAL A 49 -11.07 1.61 -1.10
C VAL A 49 -11.21 2.19 -2.50
N ASP A 50 -10.95 3.48 -2.67
CA ASP A 50 -11.06 4.17 -3.95
C ASP A 50 -10.05 3.62 -4.98
N VAL A 51 -8.82 3.38 -4.53
CA VAL A 51 -7.78 2.73 -5.34
C VAL A 51 -8.21 1.32 -5.74
N LEU A 52 -8.70 0.51 -4.78
CA LEU A 52 -9.14 -0.85 -5.06
C LEU A 52 -10.30 -0.88 -6.07
N GLN A 53 -11.30 -0.02 -5.89
CA GLN A 53 -12.47 0.05 -6.78
C GLN A 53 -12.04 0.41 -8.20
N CYS A 54 -11.21 1.44 -8.36
CA CYS A 54 -10.73 1.85 -9.68
C CYS A 54 -9.90 0.76 -10.37
N LEU A 55 -8.98 0.10 -9.64
CA LEU A 55 -8.20 -1.02 -10.17
C LEU A 55 -9.06 -2.26 -10.47
N HIS A 56 -10.20 -2.42 -9.81
CA HIS A 56 -11.12 -3.52 -10.04
C HIS A 56 -11.99 -3.27 -11.29
N ASP A 57 -12.44 -2.03 -11.47
CA ASP A 57 -13.35 -1.62 -12.54
C ASP A 57 -12.68 -1.55 -13.93
N ASP A 58 -11.35 -1.33 -13.99
CA ASP A 58 -10.58 -1.29 -15.25
C ASP A 58 -10.54 -2.66 -15.98
N GLY A 59 -11.01 -3.74 -15.35
CA GLY A 59 -11.38 -4.99 -16.03
C GLY A 59 -10.20 -5.88 -16.49
N HIS A 60 -8.95 -5.40 -16.37
CA HIS A 60 -7.81 -6.15 -16.88
C HIS A 60 -7.51 -7.42 -16.05
N TRP A 61 -7.64 -7.42 -14.70
CA TRP A 61 -7.68 -8.62 -13.84
C TRP A 61 -8.29 -8.33 -12.44
N PRO A 62 -9.63 -8.45 -12.24
CA PRO A 62 -10.31 -8.00 -11.02
C PRO A 62 -9.84 -8.70 -9.74
N TYR A 63 -9.50 -9.99 -9.83
CA TYR A 63 -8.98 -10.74 -8.69
C TYR A 63 -7.55 -10.30 -8.33
N THR A 64 -6.70 -10.01 -9.31
CA THR A 64 -5.32 -9.57 -9.08
C THR A 64 -5.28 -8.23 -8.35
N SER A 65 -6.17 -7.29 -8.69
CA SER A 65 -6.30 -6.00 -8.00
C SER A 65 -6.64 -6.18 -6.52
N ILE A 66 -7.63 -7.04 -6.22
CA ILE A 66 -8.01 -7.37 -4.84
C ILE A 66 -6.84 -8.02 -4.10
N PHE A 67 -6.23 -9.06 -4.67
CA PHE A 67 -5.11 -9.75 -4.05
C PHE A 67 -3.96 -8.79 -3.75
N TYR A 68 -3.59 -7.94 -4.70
CA TYR A 68 -2.49 -6.99 -4.57
C TYR A 68 -2.72 -5.95 -3.45
N VAL A 69 -3.87 -5.26 -3.46
CA VAL A 69 -4.15 -4.20 -2.49
C VAL A 69 -4.34 -4.80 -1.09
N VAL A 70 -5.11 -5.88 -0.97
CA VAL A 70 -5.40 -6.51 0.32
C VAL A 70 -4.14 -7.15 0.91
N SER A 71 -3.31 -7.83 0.12
CA SER A 71 -2.05 -8.41 0.61
C SER A 71 -1.07 -7.34 1.07
N TYR A 72 -1.00 -6.21 0.35
CA TYR A 72 -0.19 -5.06 0.76
C TYR A 72 -0.61 -4.53 2.13
N ILE A 73 -1.91 -4.28 2.31
CA ILE A 73 -2.48 -3.77 3.57
C ILE A 73 -2.20 -4.73 4.72
N ILE A 74 -2.44 -6.03 4.53
CA ILE A 74 -2.20 -7.04 5.57
C ILE A 74 -0.72 -7.05 5.98
N ILE A 75 0.20 -7.08 5.01
CA ILE A 75 1.65 -7.10 5.29
C ILE A 75 2.09 -5.82 6.01
N MET A 76 1.63 -4.65 5.54
CA MET A 76 1.99 -3.38 6.18
C MET A 76 1.46 -3.28 7.59
N TYR A 77 0.20 -3.66 7.81
CA TYR A 77 -0.40 -3.62 9.13
C TYR A 77 0.27 -4.60 10.11
N TYR A 78 0.66 -5.79 9.65
CA TYR A 78 1.46 -6.72 10.43
C TYR A 78 2.80 -6.12 10.87
N ILE A 79 3.50 -5.42 9.97
CA ILE A 79 4.78 -4.75 10.28
C ILE A 79 4.57 -3.63 11.30
N ILE A 80 3.50 -2.83 11.14
CA ILE A 80 3.15 -1.75 12.06
C ILE A 80 2.89 -2.32 13.45
N ILE A 81 2.00 -3.31 13.58
CA ILE A 81 1.68 -3.94 14.87
C ILE A 81 2.95 -4.52 15.52
N LYS A 82 3.75 -5.26 14.75
CA LYS A 82 4.98 -5.88 15.26
C LYS A 82 5.94 -4.83 15.84
N THR A 83 6.10 -3.70 15.15
CA THR A 83 6.97 -2.61 15.62
C THR A 83 6.44 -1.97 16.90
N HIS A 84 5.13 -1.74 17.01
CA HIS A 84 4.52 -1.17 18.22
C HIS A 84 4.66 -2.10 19.43
N PHE A 85 4.47 -3.41 19.22
CA PHE A 85 4.65 -4.40 20.27
C PHE A 85 6.08 -4.40 20.83
N ILE A 86 7.09 -4.37 19.93
CA ILE A 86 8.49 -4.31 20.33
C ILE A 86 8.77 -3.05 21.15
N ILE A 87 8.31 -1.88 20.70
CA ILE A 87 8.51 -0.61 21.43
C ILE A 87 7.89 -0.65 22.83
N ILE A 88 6.68 -1.19 22.97
CA ILE A 88 6.00 -1.30 24.27
C ILE A 88 6.76 -2.25 25.20
N LEU A 89 7.25 -3.38 24.68
CA LEU A 89 8.04 -4.34 25.45
C LEU A 89 9.34 -3.71 25.95
N ASP A 90 10.09 -3.07 25.05
CA ASP A 90 11.35 -2.40 25.39
C ASP A 90 11.12 -1.32 26.46
N ASN A 91 10.02 -0.58 26.39
CA ASN A 91 9.66 0.42 27.40
C ASN A 91 9.32 -0.21 28.75
N TYR A 92 8.60 -1.35 28.75
CA TYR A 92 8.26 -2.06 29.98
C TYR A 92 9.50 -2.63 30.69
N GLU A 93 10.45 -3.19 29.93
CA GLU A 93 11.72 -3.71 30.46
C GLU A 93 12.57 -2.57 31.07
N ASN A 94 12.67 -1.43 30.40
CA ASN A 94 13.41 -0.27 30.90
C ASN A 94 12.78 0.40 32.13
N ALA A 95 11.48 0.24 32.37
CA ALA A 95 10.80 0.81 33.53
C ALA A 95 10.92 -0.05 34.80
N MET A 96 11.25 -1.34 34.66
CA MET A 96 11.45 -2.26 35.79
C MET A 96 12.91 -2.34 36.28
N LEU A 97 13.87 -1.92 35.44
CA LEU A 97 15.28 -1.74 35.81
C LEU A 97 15.50 -0.36 36.42
#